data_AF-A0A957GMF8-F1
#
_entry.id   AF-A0A957GMF8-F1
#
_cell.length_a   1.000
_cell.length_b   1.000
_cell.length_c   1.000
_cell.angle_alpha   90.00
_cell.angle_beta   90.00
_cell.angle_gamma   90.00
#
_symmetry.space_group_name_H-M   'P 1'
#
loop_
_entity.id
_entity.type
_entity.pdbx_description
1 polymer ?
#
loop_
_entity_poly.entity_id
_entity_poly.type
_entity_poly.pdbx_seq_one_letter_code
_entity_poly.pdbx_strand_id
1 'polypeptide(L)'
;AYWQILPLGPTGYGDSPYQSFSAFAGNPLLISPDMLVRDGYLPQTAVSTPPPFPADAVDFGWVIDYKTKLFQQAYEYFREKGTAVQQAAFAQFCTDQANWLDDYALFMALKNAHVDHEGGVWTHWPRDIARREPKAMAAWREKLADEIARHKFLQFHFFNQWLALKQYANDKGVKIIGDIPIFVAFDSADVWSNPSLFYLNDDGSPSVIAGVPPDYFSETGQRWGNPLYRWDVMAANNYAWWVKRLTMTFTQADIVRIDHFRGFEAYWEIPAEEETAVVGRWVTAPGISFFQSIQQQLGELPIIAEDLGVITEGVRAMRDTFDFPGMKILQFAFGGELNSEFLPYNFKTTNCVVYTGTHDNETTVGWYQNANDREKDHVRRYLAVSGQDIAWDMIRLAWGSVADTAVCTMQDLMSLDNTARMNFPGKVGGYWCWRYQPRQLTDQIKFRLREMTELYGR
;
A
#
# COMPACT_ATOMS: atom_id res chain seq x y z
N ALA A 1 11.19 -13.43 11.91
CA ALA A 1 11.33 -13.27 10.44
C ALA A 1 10.11 -12.55 9.89
N TYR A 2 10.30 -11.66 8.92
CA TYR A 2 9.25 -10.80 8.38
C TYR A 2 9.24 -10.80 6.85
N TRP A 3 8.06 -10.69 6.26
CA TRP A 3 7.87 -10.36 4.85
C TRP A 3 7.03 -9.08 4.76
N GLN A 4 7.64 -7.99 4.26
CA GLN A 4 6.94 -6.73 4.06
C GLN A 4 6.38 -6.62 2.65
N ILE A 5 5.14 -6.15 2.55
CA ILE A 5 4.41 -5.92 1.30
C ILE A 5 3.98 -4.46 1.20
N LEU A 6 3.61 -4.05 0.00
CA LEU A 6 2.91 -2.78 -0.26
C LEU A 6 1.40 -2.97 -0.07
N PRO A 7 0.59 -1.89 -0.09
CA PRO A 7 -0.86 -2.00 0.03
C PRO A 7 -1.44 -2.96 -1.02
N LEU A 8 -2.44 -3.76 -0.60
CA LEU A 8 -3.02 -4.81 -1.43
C LEU A 8 -4.30 -4.37 -2.16
N GLY A 9 -4.64 -3.09 -2.13
CA GLY A 9 -5.89 -2.59 -2.70
C GLY A 9 -5.92 -2.60 -4.24
N PRO A 10 -7.12 -2.66 -4.86
CA PRO A 10 -7.27 -2.52 -6.31
C PRO A 10 -6.77 -1.15 -6.78
N THR A 11 -5.87 -1.15 -7.76
CA THR A 11 -5.17 0.05 -8.25
C THR A 11 -5.92 0.73 -9.39
N GLY A 12 -5.80 2.06 -9.47
CA GLY A 12 -6.31 2.86 -10.59
C GLY A 12 -5.25 3.19 -11.64
N TYR A 13 -5.46 4.28 -12.37
CA TYR A 13 -4.50 4.77 -13.36
C TYR A 13 -3.14 5.06 -12.71
N GLY A 14 -2.05 4.62 -13.36
CA GLY A 14 -0.69 4.73 -12.83
C GLY A 14 -0.29 3.59 -11.90
N ASP A 15 -1.19 2.63 -11.65
CA ASP A 15 -0.93 1.34 -10.99
C ASP A 15 -0.37 1.42 -9.57
N SER A 16 -0.48 2.60 -8.94
CA SER A 16 0.05 2.85 -7.60
C SER A 16 -0.78 2.14 -6.53
N PRO A 17 -0.16 1.28 -5.69
CA PRO A 17 -0.82 0.67 -4.53
C PRO A 17 -1.37 1.70 -3.52
N TYR A 18 -0.83 2.92 -3.54
CA TYR A 18 -1.23 4.01 -2.64
C TYR A 18 -2.46 4.80 -3.14
N GLN A 19 -2.94 4.51 -4.35
CA GLN A 19 -4.14 5.10 -4.93
C GLN A 19 -5.14 4.01 -5.28
N SER A 20 -5.75 3.43 -4.24
CA SER A 20 -6.69 2.33 -4.39
C SER A 20 -8.15 2.78 -4.48
N PHE A 21 -8.94 2.06 -5.29
CA PHE A 21 -10.40 2.21 -5.35
C PHE A 21 -11.11 1.82 -4.05
N SER A 22 -10.44 1.14 -3.12
CA SER A 22 -11.00 0.87 -1.80
C SER A 22 -9.91 0.63 -0.75
N ALA A 23 -10.10 1.18 0.44
CA ALA A 23 -9.30 0.91 1.63
C ALA A 23 -9.52 -0.49 2.24
N PHE A 24 -10.49 -1.26 1.74
CA PHE A 24 -10.89 -2.56 2.28
C PHE A 24 -10.68 -3.71 1.29
N ALA A 25 -10.95 -3.47 0.01
CA ALA A 25 -10.87 -4.49 -1.03
C ALA A 25 -9.42 -4.94 -1.29
N GLY A 26 -9.27 -6.14 -1.82
CA GLY A 26 -8.02 -6.63 -2.37
C GLY A 26 -7.94 -6.52 -3.88
N ASN A 27 -6.72 -6.43 -4.40
CA ASN A 27 -6.45 -6.25 -5.82
C ASN A 27 -6.74 -7.54 -6.60
N PRO A 28 -7.76 -7.56 -7.49
CA PRO A 28 -8.08 -8.75 -8.28
C PRO A 28 -6.91 -9.21 -9.17
N LEU A 29 -5.99 -8.31 -9.54
CA LEU A 29 -4.82 -8.68 -10.34
C LEU A 29 -3.83 -9.58 -9.59
N LEU A 30 -3.96 -9.72 -8.26
CA LEU A 30 -3.15 -10.65 -7.46
C LEU A 30 -3.76 -12.06 -7.38
N ILE A 31 -5.00 -12.25 -7.85
CA ILE A 31 -5.63 -13.58 -7.91
C ILE A 31 -4.86 -14.45 -8.90
N SER A 32 -4.50 -15.66 -8.46
CA SER A 32 -3.84 -16.70 -9.26
C SER A 32 -4.87 -17.43 -10.13
N PRO A 33 -4.77 -17.33 -11.47
CA PRO A 33 -5.61 -18.11 -12.39
C PRO A 33 -5.40 -19.62 -12.25
N ASP A 34 -4.18 -20.06 -11.94
CA ASP A 34 -3.88 -21.49 -11.75
C ASP A 34 -4.63 -22.07 -10.56
N MET A 35 -4.82 -21.29 -9.49
CA MET A 35 -5.64 -21.71 -8.35
C MET A 35 -7.12 -21.77 -8.72
N LEU A 36 -7.61 -20.86 -9.57
CA LEU A 36 -8.99 -20.94 -10.09
C LEU A 36 -9.21 -22.21 -10.93
N VAL A 37 -8.20 -22.62 -11.73
CA VAL A 37 -8.24 -23.88 -12.48
C VAL A 37 -8.23 -25.07 -11.53
N ARG A 38 -7.28 -25.10 -10.59
CA ARG A 38 -7.15 -26.17 -9.57
C ARG A 38 -8.46 -26.36 -8.79
N ASP A 39 -9.11 -25.26 -8.41
CA ASP A 39 -10.31 -25.26 -7.57
C ASP A 39 -11.62 -25.41 -8.39
N GLY A 40 -11.51 -25.63 -9.71
CA GLY A 40 -12.63 -25.96 -10.58
C GLY A 40 -13.50 -24.76 -10.99
N TYR A 41 -12.99 -23.54 -10.89
CA TYR A 41 -13.64 -22.31 -11.37
C TYR A 41 -13.30 -21.98 -12.82
N LEU A 42 -12.24 -22.57 -13.37
CA LEU A 42 -11.85 -22.44 -14.77
C LEU A 42 -11.39 -23.80 -15.33
N PRO A 43 -11.61 -24.07 -16.63
CA PRO A 43 -10.97 -25.20 -17.30
C PRO A 43 -9.48 -24.91 -17.54
N GLN A 44 -8.66 -25.97 -17.61
CA GLN A 44 -7.22 -25.85 -17.91
C GLN A 44 -6.92 -25.10 -19.23
N THR A 45 -7.83 -25.21 -20.21
CA THR A 45 -7.72 -24.54 -21.51
C THR A 45 -7.85 -23.02 -21.43
N ALA A 46 -8.37 -22.46 -20.33
CA ALA A 46 -8.48 -21.01 -20.17
C ALA A 46 -7.11 -20.34 -20.01
N VAL A 47 -6.14 -21.02 -19.38
CA VAL A 47 -4.81 -20.47 -19.06
C VAL A 47 -3.70 -20.98 -19.98
N SER A 48 -4.02 -21.77 -21.01
CA SER A 48 -3.00 -22.46 -21.84
C SER A 48 -2.27 -21.56 -22.83
N THR A 49 -2.80 -20.38 -23.14
CA THR A 49 -2.22 -19.45 -24.12
C THR A 49 -2.17 -18.02 -23.56
N PRO A 50 -1.30 -17.74 -22.58
CA PRO A 50 -1.13 -16.38 -22.09
C PRO A 50 -0.49 -15.49 -23.18
N PRO A 51 -0.73 -14.16 -23.16
CA PRO A 51 0.08 -13.20 -23.89
C PRO A 51 1.58 -13.39 -23.60
N PRO A 52 2.48 -12.92 -24.48
CA PRO A 52 3.92 -13.09 -24.30
C PRO A 52 4.49 -12.11 -23.25
N PHE A 53 4.01 -12.21 -22.01
CA PHE A 53 4.34 -11.31 -20.91
C PHE A 53 5.87 -11.19 -20.70
N PRO A 54 6.37 -9.96 -20.46
CA PRO A 54 7.76 -9.79 -20.01
C PRO A 54 8.04 -10.60 -18.74
N ALA A 55 9.24 -11.17 -18.66
CA ALA A 55 9.62 -12.04 -17.55
C ALA A 55 10.07 -11.26 -16.29
N ASP A 56 10.50 -10.02 -16.47
CA ASP A 56 11.15 -9.14 -15.50
C ASP A 56 10.35 -7.85 -15.21
N ALA A 57 9.23 -7.65 -15.91
CA ALA A 57 8.33 -6.52 -15.69
C ALA A 57 6.85 -6.94 -15.76
N VAL A 58 5.99 -6.23 -15.03
CA VAL A 58 4.54 -6.25 -15.23
C VAL A 58 4.22 -5.32 -16.39
N ASP A 59 3.61 -5.86 -17.44
CA ASP A 59 2.85 -5.04 -18.40
C ASP A 59 1.40 -4.97 -17.90
N PHE A 60 1.05 -3.90 -17.19
CA PHE A 60 -0.28 -3.76 -16.60
C PHE A 60 -1.38 -3.75 -17.66
N GLY A 61 -1.13 -3.18 -18.85
CA GLY A 61 -2.11 -3.18 -19.94
C GLY A 61 -2.48 -4.61 -20.37
N TRP A 62 -1.49 -5.45 -20.64
CA TRP A 62 -1.75 -6.84 -21.00
C TRP A 62 -2.30 -7.67 -19.84
N VAL A 63 -1.81 -7.44 -18.62
CA VAL A 63 -2.28 -8.19 -17.44
C VAL A 63 -3.74 -7.87 -17.12
N ILE A 64 -4.14 -6.60 -17.18
CA ILE A 64 -5.51 -6.16 -16.93
C ILE A 64 -6.45 -6.78 -17.99
N ASP A 65 -6.13 -6.65 -19.28
CA ASP A 65 -6.96 -7.22 -20.35
C ASP A 65 -7.09 -8.74 -20.24
N TYR A 66 -5.96 -9.44 -20.05
CA TYR A 66 -5.93 -10.90 -19.93
C TYR A 66 -6.71 -11.40 -18.71
N LYS A 67 -6.43 -10.84 -17.52
CA LYS A 67 -7.08 -11.29 -16.29
C LYS A 67 -8.56 -10.93 -16.26
N THR A 68 -8.96 -9.77 -16.79
CA THR A 68 -10.38 -9.40 -16.88
C THR A 68 -11.18 -10.42 -17.69
N LYS A 69 -10.65 -10.87 -18.84
CA LYS A 69 -11.29 -11.92 -19.67
C LYS A 69 -11.38 -13.25 -18.91
N LEU A 70 -10.31 -13.67 -18.24
CA LEU A 70 -10.32 -14.90 -17.44
C LEU A 70 -11.33 -14.84 -16.29
N PHE A 71 -11.41 -13.70 -15.61
CA PHE A 71 -12.30 -13.51 -14.48
C PHE A 71 -13.77 -13.47 -14.89
N GLN A 72 -14.06 -12.91 -16.06
CA GLN A 72 -15.40 -13.00 -16.65
C GLN A 72 -15.77 -14.48 -16.88
N GLN A 73 -14.90 -15.24 -17.54
CA GLN A 73 -15.12 -16.67 -17.79
C GLN A 73 -15.25 -17.47 -16.48
N ALA A 74 -14.44 -17.17 -15.46
CA ALA A 74 -14.48 -17.85 -14.17
C ALA A 74 -15.83 -17.64 -13.46
N TYR A 75 -16.34 -16.41 -13.50
CA TYR A 75 -17.63 -16.09 -12.90
C TYR A 75 -18.80 -16.73 -13.67
N GLU A 76 -18.76 -16.74 -15.00
CA GLU A 76 -19.74 -17.46 -15.84
C GLU A 76 -19.73 -18.97 -15.53
N TYR A 77 -18.55 -19.58 -15.46
CA TYR A 77 -18.39 -20.98 -15.11
C TYR A 77 -18.93 -21.28 -13.70
N PHE A 78 -18.64 -20.42 -12.73
CA PHE A 78 -19.17 -20.53 -11.38
C PHE A 78 -20.71 -20.44 -11.34
N ARG A 79 -21.31 -19.53 -12.11
CA ARG A 79 -22.78 -19.41 -12.19
C ARG A 79 -23.42 -20.67 -12.77
N GLU A 80 -22.84 -21.23 -13.82
CA GLU A 80 -23.43 -22.38 -14.52
C GLU A 80 -23.14 -23.71 -13.84
N LYS A 81 -21.94 -23.86 -13.27
CA LYS A 81 -21.39 -25.16 -12.83
C LYS A 81 -20.88 -25.17 -11.39
N GLY A 82 -20.98 -24.05 -10.67
CA GLY A 82 -20.56 -23.96 -9.27
C GLY A 82 -21.31 -24.97 -8.40
N THR A 83 -20.55 -25.73 -7.62
CA THR A 83 -21.13 -26.71 -6.68
C THR A 83 -21.90 -26.01 -5.56
N ALA A 84 -22.82 -26.73 -4.92
CA ALA A 84 -23.56 -26.19 -3.77
C ALA A 84 -22.65 -25.68 -2.64
N VAL A 85 -21.49 -26.32 -2.45
CA VAL A 85 -20.48 -25.91 -1.46
C VAL A 85 -19.84 -24.58 -1.85
N GLN A 86 -19.44 -24.42 -3.12
CA GLN A 86 -18.86 -23.16 -3.60
C GLN A 86 -19.86 -22.01 -3.54
N GLN A 87 -21.12 -22.26 -3.91
CA GLN A 87 -22.21 -21.28 -3.82
C GLN A 87 -22.45 -20.84 -2.37
N ALA A 88 -22.52 -21.79 -1.43
CA ALA A 88 -22.70 -21.50 -0.01
C ALA A 88 -21.52 -20.72 0.57
N ALA A 89 -20.28 -21.09 0.24
CA ALA A 89 -19.09 -20.37 0.70
C ALA A 89 -19.05 -18.92 0.17
N PHE A 90 -19.40 -18.72 -1.11
CA PHE A 90 -19.50 -17.39 -1.69
C PHE A 90 -20.59 -16.54 -1.04
N ALA A 91 -21.78 -17.11 -0.82
CA ALA A 91 -22.88 -16.42 -0.15
C ALA A 91 -22.55 -16.04 1.30
N GLN A 92 -21.86 -16.93 2.02
CA GLN A 92 -21.38 -16.66 3.38
C GLN A 92 -20.38 -15.51 3.38
N PHE A 93 -19.37 -15.53 2.50
CA PHE A 93 -18.43 -14.42 2.35
C PHE A 93 -19.14 -13.09 2.06
N CYS A 94 -20.12 -13.09 1.16
CA CYS A 94 -20.90 -11.89 0.86
C CYS A 94 -21.63 -11.35 2.09
N THR A 95 -22.16 -12.24 2.93
CA THR A 95 -22.85 -11.87 4.17
C THR A 95 -21.87 -11.31 5.20
N ASP A 96 -20.75 -11.99 5.42
CA ASP A 96 -19.75 -11.61 6.43
C ASP A 96 -19.07 -10.27 6.09
N GLN A 97 -18.90 -9.97 4.80
CA GLN A 97 -18.19 -8.79 4.31
C GLN A 97 -19.10 -7.66 3.82
N ALA A 98 -20.43 -7.79 3.96
CA ALA A 98 -21.41 -6.86 3.40
C ALA A 98 -21.15 -5.38 3.74
N ASN A 99 -20.61 -5.10 4.93
CA ASN A 99 -20.36 -3.75 5.45
C ASN A 99 -19.45 -2.87 4.57
N TRP A 100 -18.58 -3.46 3.75
CA TRP A 100 -17.73 -2.73 2.81
C TRP A 100 -17.89 -3.27 1.39
N LEU A 101 -18.16 -4.58 1.26
CA LEU A 101 -18.22 -5.28 -0.02
C LEU A 101 -19.37 -4.79 -0.89
N ASP A 102 -20.51 -4.47 -0.30
CA ASP A 102 -21.69 -4.03 -1.05
C ASP A 102 -21.48 -2.68 -1.71
N ASP A 103 -20.88 -1.74 -1.00
CA ASP A 103 -20.54 -0.42 -1.54
C ASP A 103 -19.38 -0.51 -2.53
N TYR A 104 -18.34 -1.30 -2.25
CA TYR A 104 -17.24 -1.52 -3.19
C TYR A 104 -17.72 -2.12 -4.52
N ALA A 105 -18.50 -3.20 -4.47
CA ALA A 105 -18.93 -3.91 -5.67
C ALA A 105 -19.88 -3.04 -6.52
N LEU A 106 -20.76 -2.26 -5.88
CA LEU A 106 -21.60 -1.30 -6.59
C LEU A 106 -20.81 -0.13 -7.17
N PHE A 107 -19.85 0.41 -6.42
CA PHE A 107 -18.94 1.47 -6.91
C PHE A 107 -18.22 1.01 -8.18
N MET A 108 -17.61 -0.18 -8.16
CA MET A 108 -16.87 -0.69 -9.31
C MET A 108 -17.78 -0.98 -10.52
N ALA A 109 -19.00 -1.48 -10.29
CA ALA A 109 -19.98 -1.70 -11.35
C ALA A 109 -20.44 -0.37 -11.98
N LEU A 110 -20.74 0.65 -11.16
CA LEU A 110 -21.09 1.99 -11.64
C LEU A 110 -19.94 2.65 -12.40
N LYS A 111 -18.72 2.52 -11.86
CA LYS A 111 -17.50 3.02 -12.52
C LYS A 111 -17.35 2.44 -13.93
N ASN A 112 -17.49 1.12 -14.07
CA ASN A 112 -17.43 0.46 -15.37
C ASN A 112 -18.56 0.90 -16.31
N ALA A 113 -19.79 1.02 -15.79
CA ALA A 113 -20.95 1.48 -16.56
C ALA A 113 -20.82 2.92 -17.07
N HIS A 114 -19.92 3.72 -16.47
CA HIS A 114 -19.69 5.11 -16.82
C HIS A 114 -18.24 5.41 -17.23
N VAL A 115 -17.45 4.40 -17.60
CA VAL A 115 -16.03 4.55 -17.93
C VAL A 115 -15.77 5.56 -19.06
N ASP A 116 -16.70 5.67 -20.01
CA ASP A 116 -16.63 6.61 -21.14
C ASP A 116 -16.85 8.08 -20.72
N HIS A 117 -17.27 8.34 -19.48
CA HIS A 117 -17.43 9.67 -18.91
C HIS A 117 -16.25 9.97 -17.97
N GLU A 118 -15.17 10.54 -18.52
CA GLU A 118 -13.97 10.94 -17.77
C GLU A 118 -13.36 9.79 -16.93
N GLY A 119 -13.28 8.60 -17.51
CA GLY A 119 -12.72 7.42 -16.84
C GLY A 119 -13.62 6.86 -15.72
N GLY A 120 -14.88 7.27 -15.68
CA GLY A 120 -15.88 6.81 -14.70
C GLY A 120 -15.61 7.28 -13.28
N VAL A 121 -14.99 8.45 -13.09
CA VAL A 121 -14.82 9.06 -11.76
C VAL A 121 -16.19 9.43 -11.19
N TRP A 122 -16.42 9.13 -9.91
CA TRP A 122 -17.77 9.14 -9.34
C TRP A 122 -18.49 10.49 -9.32
N THR A 123 -17.76 11.60 -9.37
CA THR A 123 -18.35 12.95 -9.46
C THR A 123 -18.90 13.30 -10.84
N HIS A 124 -18.52 12.56 -11.89
CA HIS A 124 -19.04 12.75 -13.25
C HIS A 124 -20.21 11.82 -13.58
N TRP A 125 -20.62 10.99 -12.63
CA TRP A 125 -21.81 10.18 -12.78
C TRP A 125 -23.09 11.03 -12.75
N PRO A 126 -24.24 10.49 -13.21
CA PRO A 126 -25.54 11.11 -12.96
C PRO A 126 -25.71 11.51 -11.48
N ARG A 127 -26.26 12.70 -11.25
CA ARG A 127 -26.29 13.34 -9.92
C ARG A 127 -26.97 12.48 -8.85
N ASP A 128 -28.02 11.75 -9.21
CA ASP A 128 -28.77 10.89 -8.33
C ASP A 128 -27.94 9.69 -7.83
N ILE A 129 -27.04 9.14 -8.64
CA ILE A 129 -26.13 8.08 -8.20
C ILE A 129 -24.86 8.61 -7.53
N ALA A 130 -24.32 9.76 -7.98
CA ALA A 130 -23.20 10.42 -7.32
C ALA A 130 -23.56 10.79 -5.87
N ARG A 131 -24.82 11.20 -5.63
CA ARG A 131 -25.38 11.51 -4.30
C ARG A 131 -26.04 10.32 -3.59
N ARG A 132 -25.97 9.13 -4.19
CA ARG A 132 -26.49 7.87 -3.62
C ARG A 132 -27.97 7.96 -3.23
N GLU A 133 -28.79 8.60 -4.05
CA GLU A 133 -30.24 8.69 -3.82
C GLU A 133 -30.88 7.28 -3.77
N PRO A 134 -31.65 6.93 -2.73
CA PRO A 134 -32.07 5.54 -2.50
C PRO A 134 -32.78 4.87 -3.69
N LYS A 135 -33.61 5.62 -4.44
CA LYS A 135 -34.32 5.12 -5.62
C LYS A 135 -33.37 4.79 -6.77
N ALA A 136 -32.43 5.70 -7.07
CA ALA A 136 -31.43 5.48 -8.10
C ALA A 136 -30.53 4.29 -7.73
N MET A 137 -30.09 4.22 -6.47
CA MET A 137 -29.28 3.12 -5.97
C MET A 137 -29.98 1.76 -6.08
N ALA A 138 -31.29 1.68 -5.79
CA ALA A 138 -32.05 0.45 -5.96
C ALA A 138 -32.14 0.03 -7.44
N ALA A 139 -32.46 0.97 -8.33
CA ALA A 139 -32.56 0.71 -9.77
C ALA A 139 -31.23 0.24 -10.38
N TRP A 140 -30.11 0.85 -9.98
CA TRP A 140 -28.78 0.47 -10.45
C TRP A 140 -28.29 -0.84 -9.88
N ARG A 141 -28.65 -1.18 -8.63
CA ARG A 141 -28.37 -2.51 -8.06
C ARG A 141 -29.07 -3.62 -8.83
N GLU A 142 -30.31 -3.40 -9.26
CA GLU A 142 -31.04 -4.35 -10.09
C GLU A 142 -30.42 -4.44 -11.49
N LYS A 143 -30.18 -3.29 -12.13
CA LYS A 143 -29.60 -3.20 -13.47
C LYS A 143 -28.21 -3.84 -13.59
N LEU A 144 -27.37 -3.68 -12.56
CA LEU A 144 -25.98 -4.16 -12.55
C LEU A 144 -25.77 -5.38 -11.65
N ALA A 145 -26.84 -6.12 -11.31
CA ALA A 145 -26.77 -7.22 -10.35
C ALA A 145 -25.69 -8.25 -10.69
N ASP A 146 -25.58 -8.64 -11.96
CA ASP A 146 -24.58 -9.61 -12.42
C ASP A 146 -23.14 -9.07 -12.29
N GLU A 147 -22.92 -7.79 -12.60
CA GLU A 147 -21.60 -7.17 -12.49
C GLU A 147 -21.18 -6.95 -11.04
N ILE A 148 -22.12 -6.52 -10.18
CA ILE A 148 -21.91 -6.42 -8.74
C ILE A 148 -21.50 -7.77 -8.17
N ALA A 149 -22.26 -8.83 -8.50
CA ALA A 149 -21.95 -10.17 -8.03
C ALA A 149 -20.59 -10.68 -8.53
N ARG A 150 -20.18 -10.33 -9.75
CA ARG A 150 -18.82 -10.62 -10.26
C ARG A 150 -17.74 -9.91 -9.45
N HIS A 151 -17.89 -8.63 -9.12
CA HIS A 151 -16.93 -7.92 -8.26
C HIS A 151 -16.84 -8.53 -6.86
N LYS A 152 -17.98 -8.97 -6.29
CA LYS A 152 -17.99 -9.72 -5.02
C LYS A 152 -17.25 -11.06 -5.14
N PHE A 153 -17.47 -11.78 -6.22
CA PHE A 153 -16.80 -13.05 -6.52
C PHE A 153 -15.27 -12.91 -6.60
N LEU A 154 -14.79 -11.82 -7.19
CA LEU A 154 -13.36 -11.52 -7.21
C LEU A 154 -12.79 -11.28 -5.82
N GLN A 155 -13.50 -10.54 -4.97
CA GLN A 155 -13.07 -10.33 -3.58
C GLN A 155 -13.05 -11.64 -2.79
N PHE A 156 -14.07 -12.48 -2.96
CA PHE A 156 -14.08 -13.82 -2.35
C PHE A 156 -12.81 -14.62 -2.69
N HIS A 157 -12.43 -14.64 -3.97
CA HIS A 157 -11.21 -15.34 -4.39
C HIS A 157 -9.92 -14.68 -3.90
N PHE A 158 -9.85 -13.34 -3.93
CA PHE A 158 -8.71 -12.63 -3.38
C PHE A 158 -8.48 -13.01 -1.92
N PHE A 159 -9.51 -12.87 -1.07
CA PHE A 159 -9.38 -13.12 0.36
C PHE A 159 -9.09 -14.59 0.65
N ASN A 160 -9.71 -15.53 -0.05
CA ASN A 160 -9.39 -16.95 0.12
C ASN A 160 -7.93 -17.27 -0.19
N GLN A 161 -7.39 -16.74 -1.30
CA GLN A 161 -6.00 -17.00 -1.69
C GLN A 161 -5.01 -16.27 -0.76
N TRP A 162 -5.30 -15.01 -0.43
CA TRP A 162 -4.45 -14.20 0.43
C TRP A 162 -4.36 -14.75 1.85
N LEU A 163 -5.49 -15.08 2.47
CA LEU A 163 -5.51 -15.59 3.84
C LEU A 163 -4.88 -16.98 3.93
N ALA A 164 -5.01 -17.82 2.89
CA ALA A 164 -4.29 -19.09 2.83
C ALA A 164 -2.76 -18.88 2.75
N LEU A 165 -2.29 -17.89 1.98
CA LEU A 165 -0.87 -17.55 1.90
C LEU A 165 -0.34 -16.98 3.22
N LYS A 166 -1.10 -16.08 3.86
CA LYS A 166 -0.77 -15.53 5.18
C LYS A 166 -0.65 -16.64 6.22
N GLN A 167 -1.63 -17.56 6.27
CA GLN A 167 -1.58 -18.70 7.19
C GLN A 167 -0.33 -19.56 6.94
N TYR A 168 -0.02 -19.87 5.68
CA TYR A 168 1.19 -20.62 5.33
C TYR A 168 2.47 -19.91 5.81
N ALA A 169 2.57 -18.59 5.62
CA ALA A 169 3.71 -17.81 6.11
C ALA A 169 3.81 -17.86 7.65
N ASN A 170 2.68 -17.69 8.34
CA ASN A 170 2.62 -17.72 9.80
C ASN A 170 2.98 -19.11 10.36
N ASP A 171 2.54 -20.20 9.72
CA ASP A 171 2.92 -21.58 10.08
C ASP A 171 4.43 -21.84 9.90
N LYS A 172 5.11 -21.04 9.08
CA LYS A 172 6.57 -21.05 8.90
C LYS A 172 7.30 -20.05 9.82
N GLY A 173 6.60 -19.40 10.74
CA GLY A 173 7.17 -18.39 11.64
C GLY A 173 7.50 -17.06 10.95
N VAL A 174 6.94 -16.81 9.77
CA VAL A 174 7.09 -15.54 9.04
C VAL A 174 5.85 -14.69 9.29
N LYS A 175 6.05 -13.49 9.83
CA LYS A 175 4.98 -12.49 9.98
C LYS A 175 4.93 -11.56 8.76
N ILE A 176 3.73 -11.19 8.34
CA ILE A 176 3.51 -10.24 7.25
C ILE A 176 3.44 -8.82 7.80
N ILE A 177 4.29 -7.94 7.28
CA ILE A 177 4.20 -6.49 7.48
C ILE A 177 3.42 -5.91 6.30
N GLY A 178 2.16 -5.53 6.56
CA GLY A 178 1.32 -4.79 5.63
C GLY A 178 1.62 -3.29 5.66
N ASP A 179 0.87 -2.55 4.87
CA ASP A 179 1.06 -1.13 4.67
C ASP A 179 -0.27 -0.44 4.41
N ILE A 180 -0.47 0.71 5.03
CA ILE A 180 -1.69 1.51 4.91
C ILE A 180 -1.33 2.98 4.60
N PRO A 181 -1.73 3.49 3.41
CA PRO A 181 -1.67 4.92 3.13
C PRO A 181 -2.52 5.69 4.15
N ILE A 182 -2.05 6.79 4.74
CA ILE A 182 -2.90 7.55 5.67
C ILE A 182 -4.19 8.01 4.98
N PHE A 183 -4.10 8.60 3.79
CA PHE A 183 -5.24 9.08 3.02
C PHE A 183 -5.76 8.01 2.05
N VAL A 184 -7.02 8.12 1.64
CA VAL A 184 -7.62 7.29 0.58
C VAL A 184 -7.63 8.03 -0.74
N ALA A 185 -7.75 7.33 -1.86
CA ALA A 185 -7.91 7.97 -3.16
C ALA A 185 -9.26 8.71 -3.24
N PHE A 186 -9.30 9.84 -3.95
CA PHE A 186 -10.52 10.60 -4.19
C PHE A 186 -11.59 9.76 -4.91
N ASP A 187 -11.18 9.13 -6.01
CA ASP A 187 -12.03 8.24 -6.79
C ASP A 187 -12.02 6.84 -6.16
N SER A 188 -12.75 6.67 -5.06
CA SER A 188 -12.83 5.41 -4.31
C SER A 188 -14.23 5.16 -3.78
N ALA A 189 -14.52 3.88 -3.55
CA ALA A 189 -15.74 3.47 -2.87
C ALA A 189 -15.85 4.10 -1.47
N ASP A 190 -14.72 4.36 -0.80
CA ASP A 190 -14.68 4.92 0.56
C ASP A 190 -15.20 6.35 0.61
N VAL A 191 -14.72 7.20 -0.31
CA VAL A 191 -15.13 8.62 -0.39
C VAL A 191 -16.57 8.71 -0.89
N TRP A 192 -16.91 7.98 -1.94
CA TRP A 192 -18.27 8.00 -2.51
C TRP A 192 -19.32 7.50 -1.50
N SER A 193 -19.03 6.45 -0.73
CA SER A 193 -20.00 5.90 0.24
C SER A 193 -20.03 6.65 1.58
N ASN A 194 -18.99 7.43 1.91
CA ASN A 194 -18.88 8.16 3.18
C ASN A 194 -18.49 9.64 2.98
N PRO A 195 -19.19 10.41 2.13
CA PRO A 195 -18.75 11.77 1.75
C PRO A 195 -18.67 12.74 2.93
N SER A 196 -19.47 12.52 3.99
CA SER A 196 -19.46 13.35 5.20
C SER A 196 -18.17 13.26 6.02
N LEU A 197 -17.34 12.24 5.77
CA LEU A 197 -16.05 12.04 6.45
C LEU A 197 -14.91 12.84 5.79
N PHE A 198 -15.18 13.55 4.70
CA PHE A 198 -14.19 14.25 3.89
C PHE A 198 -14.59 15.70 3.62
N TYR A 199 -13.60 16.56 3.33
CA TYR A 199 -13.83 17.95 2.94
C TYR A 199 -14.21 18.07 1.45
N LEU A 200 -15.48 17.86 1.14
CA LEU A 200 -16.02 17.92 -0.22
C LEU A 200 -16.98 19.12 -0.42
N ASN A 201 -17.02 19.65 -1.64
CA ASN A 201 -18.00 20.61 -2.12
C ASN A 201 -19.35 19.93 -2.41
N ASP A 202 -20.40 20.71 -2.68
CA ASP A 202 -21.76 20.22 -2.99
C ASP A 202 -21.84 19.33 -4.25
N ASP A 203 -20.88 19.48 -5.17
CA ASP A 203 -20.74 18.66 -6.38
C ASP A 203 -19.91 17.38 -6.15
N GLY A 204 -19.37 17.19 -4.93
CA GLY A 204 -18.55 16.05 -4.54
C GLY A 204 -17.06 16.23 -4.77
N SER A 205 -16.60 17.31 -5.41
CA SER A 205 -15.18 17.61 -5.58
C SER A 205 -14.51 17.95 -4.24
N PRO A 206 -13.20 17.68 -4.05
CA PRO A 206 -12.50 18.10 -2.83
C PRO A 206 -12.41 19.63 -2.76
N SER A 207 -12.65 20.19 -1.57
CA SER A 207 -12.38 21.62 -1.31
C SER A 207 -10.91 21.86 -0.93
N VAL A 208 -10.31 20.88 -0.27
CA VAL A 208 -8.89 20.84 0.09
C VAL A 208 -8.35 19.43 -0.13
N ILE A 209 -7.05 19.33 -0.38
CA ILE A 209 -6.35 18.10 -0.70
C ILE A 209 -5.07 17.95 0.10
N ALA A 210 -4.61 16.71 0.19
CA ALA A 210 -3.38 16.34 0.85
C ALA A 210 -2.13 16.63 0.01
N GLY A 211 -1.03 16.85 0.73
CA GLY A 211 0.31 16.93 0.18
C GLY A 211 1.35 17.11 1.28
N VAL A 212 2.53 17.56 0.90
CA VAL A 212 3.58 18.02 1.81
C VAL A 212 4.15 19.36 1.33
N PRO A 213 4.55 20.26 2.25
CA PRO A 213 5.08 21.56 1.87
C PRO A 213 6.43 21.41 1.13
N PRO A 214 6.91 22.49 0.50
CA PRO A 214 8.29 22.59 0.07
C PRO A 214 9.28 22.25 1.18
N ASP A 215 10.33 21.52 0.83
CA ASP A 215 11.44 21.20 1.70
C ASP A 215 12.78 21.27 0.95
N TYR A 216 13.86 20.86 1.60
CA TYR A 216 15.20 20.90 1.01
C TYR A 216 15.41 19.87 -0.12
N PHE A 217 14.47 18.94 -0.33
CA PHE A 217 14.46 17.98 -1.42
C PHE A 217 13.51 18.35 -2.56
N SER A 218 12.45 19.13 -2.29
CA SER A 218 11.47 19.60 -3.26
C SER A 218 11.12 21.08 -3.08
N GLU A 219 11.50 21.92 -4.05
CA GLU A 219 11.19 23.36 -4.05
C GLU A 219 9.68 23.67 -4.08
N THR A 220 8.85 22.76 -4.60
CA THR A 220 7.40 22.96 -4.75
C THR A 220 6.56 22.08 -3.82
N GLY A 221 7.21 21.31 -2.95
CA GLY A 221 6.58 20.29 -2.13
C GLY A 221 6.02 19.16 -2.99
N GLN A 222 4.97 18.50 -2.52
CA GLN A 222 4.26 17.48 -3.31
C GLN A 222 2.76 17.61 -3.12
N ARG A 223 2.02 17.73 -4.22
CA ARG A 223 0.56 17.76 -4.25
C ARG A 223 0.05 16.35 -4.58
N TRP A 224 -0.54 15.65 -3.62
CA TRP A 224 -0.96 14.25 -3.79
C TRP A 224 -2.39 14.11 -4.32
N GLY A 225 -3.25 15.09 -4.02
CA GLY A 225 -4.62 15.12 -4.55
C GLY A 225 -5.64 14.27 -3.79
N ASN A 226 -5.25 13.56 -2.72
CA ASN A 226 -6.17 12.84 -1.86
C ASN A 226 -7.10 13.83 -1.10
N PRO A 227 -8.39 13.50 -0.89
CA PRO A 227 -9.25 14.31 -0.04
C PRO A 227 -8.82 14.18 1.42
N LEU A 228 -8.98 15.28 2.17
CA LEU A 228 -8.65 15.32 3.60
C LEU A 228 -9.83 14.93 4.48
N TYR A 229 -9.52 14.33 5.62
CA TYR A 229 -10.50 13.86 6.59
C TYR A 229 -11.11 14.99 7.41
N ARG A 230 -12.42 14.91 7.62
CA ARG A 230 -13.12 15.67 8.67
C ARG A 230 -12.96 14.97 10.01
N TRP A 231 -11.80 15.18 10.63
CA TRP A 231 -11.44 14.54 11.89
C TRP A 231 -12.41 14.85 13.03
N ASP A 232 -13.07 16.02 13.02
CA ASP A 232 -14.14 16.39 13.94
C ASP A 232 -15.35 15.43 13.84
N VAL A 233 -15.78 15.10 12.62
CA VAL A 233 -16.89 14.17 12.36
C VAL A 233 -16.51 12.75 12.75
N MET A 234 -15.29 12.33 12.40
CA MET A 234 -14.82 11.00 12.77
C MET A 234 -14.72 10.84 14.28
N ALA A 235 -14.20 11.84 14.99
CA ALA A 235 -14.12 11.82 16.45
C ALA A 235 -15.50 11.69 17.11
N ALA A 236 -16.54 12.33 16.54
CA ALA A 236 -17.89 12.29 17.07
C ALA A 236 -18.52 10.87 17.08
N ASN A 237 -17.99 9.92 16.29
CA ASN A 237 -18.42 8.52 16.32
C ASN A 237 -17.32 7.54 16.77
N ASN A 238 -16.34 8.03 17.54
CA ASN A 238 -15.19 7.25 18.03
C ASN A 238 -14.40 6.59 16.89
N TYR A 239 -14.25 7.32 15.78
CA TYR A 239 -13.44 6.93 14.62
C TYR A 239 -13.88 5.59 14.00
N ALA A 240 -15.18 5.30 13.99
CA ALA A 240 -15.73 4.00 13.58
C ALA A 240 -15.26 3.54 12.19
N TRP A 241 -15.07 4.45 11.24
CA TRP A 241 -14.54 4.12 9.91
C TRP A 241 -13.07 3.66 9.97
N TRP A 242 -12.22 4.33 10.74
CA TRP A 242 -10.82 3.95 10.94
C TRP A 242 -10.67 2.65 11.71
N VAL A 243 -11.55 2.39 12.69
CA VAL A 243 -11.60 1.10 13.41
C VAL A 243 -11.86 -0.05 12.44
N LYS A 244 -12.84 0.10 11.54
CA LYS A 244 -13.11 -0.89 10.48
C LYS A 244 -11.91 -1.06 9.55
N ARG A 245 -11.29 0.05 9.13
CA ARG A 245 -10.14 0.04 8.22
C ARG A 245 -8.96 -0.74 8.82
N LEU A 246 -8.57 -0.42 10.05
CA LEU A 246 -7.49 -1.12 10.75
C LEU A 246 -7.83 -2.59 11.03
N THR A 247 -9.09 -2.90 11.38
CA THR A 247 -9.54 -4.30 11.53
C THR A 247 -9.33 -5.10 10.25
N MET A 248 -9.69 -4.52 9.09
CA MET A 248 -9.45 -5.15 7.80
C MET A 248 -7.94 -5.31 7.52
N THR A 249 -7.14 -4.28 7.79
CA THR A 249 -5.69 -4.36 7.56
C THR A 249 -5.02 -5.41 8.47
N PHE A 250 -5.41 -5.53 9.75
CA PHE A 250 -4.94 -6.58 10.65
C PHE A 250 -5.47 -7.98 10.29
N THR A 251 -6.57 -8.07 9.55
CA THR A 251 -6.99 -9.35 8.94
C THR A 251 -6.00 -9.77 7.84
N GLN A 252 -5.49 -8.79 7.08
CA GLN A 252 -4.60 -9.03 5.94
C GLN A 252 -3.11 -9.15 6.33
N ALA A 253 -2.69 -8.56 7.45
CA ALA A 253 -1.28 -8.53 7.88
C ALA A 253 -1.14 -8.68 9.40
N ASP A 254 0.02 -9.13 9.86
CA ASP A 254 0.31 -9.31 11.29
C ASP A 254 0.77 -8.00 11.96
N ILE A 255 1.41 -7.14 11.18
CA ILE A 255 1.90 -5.81 11.57
C ILE A 255 1.58 -4.86 10.43
N VAL A 256 1.31 -3.59 10.72
CA VAL A 256 0.94 -2.59 9.71
C VAL A 256 1.87 -1.39 9.78
N ARG A 257 2.58 -1.08 8.69
CA ARG A 257 3.20 0.23 8.50
C ARG A 257 2.11 1.26 8.20
N ILE A 258 2.01 2.32 9.00
CA ILE A 258 1.19 3.48 8.68
C ILE A 258 2.07 4.49 7.95
N ASP A 259 1.78 4.65 6.66
CA ASP A 259 2.40 5.65 5.80
C ASP A 259 2.03 7.07 6.23
N HIS A 260 2.98 7.99 6.15
CA HIS A 260 2.84 9.38 6.55
C HIS A 260 2.23 9.54 7.95
N PHE A 261 2.76 8.78 8.92
CA PHE A 261 2.25 8.72 10.30
C PHE A 261 2.15 10.10 10.95
N ARG A 262 3.04 11.02 10.57
CA ARG A 262 3.01 12.41 11.04
C ARG A 262 1.67 13.11 10.78
N GLY A 263 0.93 12.67 9.76
CA GLY A 263 -0.40 13.13 9.37
C GLY A 263 -1.46 13.05 10.47
N PHE A 264 -1.26 12.19 11.47
CA PHE A 264 -2.14 12.08 12.64
C PHE A 264 -1.91 13.17 13.68
N GLU A 265 -0.73 13.82 13.72
CA GLU A 265 -0.46 14.95 14.61
C GLU A 265 -0.87 16.27 13.97
N ALA A 266 -0.48 16.48 12.72
CA ALA A 266 -0.93 17.56 11.86
C ALA A 266 -0.87 17.09 10.40
N TYR A 267 -1.50 17.78 9.46
CA TYR A 267 -1.35 17.48 8.03
C TYR A 267 -1.26 18.78 7.24
N TRP A 268 -0.62 18.71 6.06
CA TRP A 268 -0.54 19.85 5.15
C TRP A 268 -1.79 19.90 4.28
N GLU A 269 -2.57 20.97 4.47
CA GLU A 269 -3.82 21.23 3.77
C GLU A 269 -3.58 22.22 2.63
N ILE A 270 -3.87 21.80 1.41
CA ILE A 270 -3.72 22.60 0.19
C ILE A 270 -5.13 22.87 -0.36
N PRO A 271 -5.52 24.13 -0.66
CA PRO A 271 -6.75 24.42 -1.41
C PRO A 271 -6.76 23.67 -2.75
N ALA A 272 -7.87 23.01 -3.09
CA ALA A 272 -7.89 22.08 -4.22
C ALA A 272 -7.60 22.75 -5.58
N GLU A 273 -7.89 24.05 -5.69
CA GLU A 273 -7.62 24.90 -6.85
C GLU A 273 -6.14 25.18 -7.09
N GLU A 274 -5.27 24.99 -6.10
CA GLU A 274 -3.84 25.24 -6.23
C GLU A 274 -3.17 24.17 -7.09
N GLU A 275 -2.26 24.61 -7.97
CA GLU A 275 -1.52 23.73 -8.88
C GLU A 275 -0.36 22.99 -8.18
N THR A 276 0.14 23.54 -7.07
CA THR A 276 1.30 23.02 -6.33
C THR A 276 1.01 22.95 -4.83
N ALA A 277 1.96 22.43 -4.04
CA ALA A 277 1.82 22.36 -2.58
C ALA A 277 2.42 23.56 -1.84
N VAL A 278 2.88 24.59 -2.56
CA VAL A 278 3.51 25.79 -1.97
C VAL A 278 2.51 26.57 -1.11
N VAL A 279 1.28 26.73 -1.60
CA VAL A 279 0.19 27.43 -0.90
C VAL A 279 -0.61 26.39 -0.11
N GLY A 280 -0.33 26.31 1.18
CA GLY A 280 -1.06 25.44 2.10
C GLY A 280 -0.85 25.85 3.55
N ARG A 281 -1.38 25.06 4.46
CA ARG A 281 -1.20 25.29 5.91
C ARG A 281 -1.14 23.98 6.68
N TRP A 282 -0.42 23.99 7.79
CA TRP A 282 -0.51 22.91 8.77
C TRP A 282 -1.82 22.99 9.54
N VAL A 283 -2.56 21.89 9.56
CA VAL A 283 -3.80 21.73 10.33
C VAL A 283 -3.60 20.61 11.34
N THR A 284 -3.91 20.86 12.61
CA THR A 284 -3.80 19.87 13.68
C THR A 284 -4.80 18.73 13.48
N ALA A 285 -4.32 17.50 13.60
CA ALA A 285 -5.12 16.28 13.62
C ALA A 285 -5.26 15.74 15.06
N PRO A 286 -6.10 14.73 15.32
CA PRO A 286 -6.42 14.32 16.69
C PRO A 286 -5.25 13.71 17.49
N GLY A 287 -4.18 13.30 16.82
CA GLY A 287 -2.94 12.80 17.42
C GLY A 287 -3.16 11.63 18.36
N ILE A 288 -2.67 11.77 19.60
CA ILE A 288 -2.77 10.76 20.66
C ILE A 288 -4.23 10.34 20.92
N SER A 289 -5.19 11.27 20.86
CA SER A 289 -6.60 10.95 21.16
C SER A 289 -7.21 9.94 20.17
N PHE A 290 -6.76 9.99 18.90
CA PHE A 290 -7.15 9.00 17.89
C PHE A 290 -6.65 7.60 18.29
N PHE A 291 -5.35 7.44 18.48
CA PHE A 291 -4.76 6.13 18.77
C PHE A 291 -5.22 5.58 20.13
N GLN A 292 -5.49 6.42 21.13
CA GLN A 292 -6.14 6.01 22.38
C GLN A 292 -7.51 5.40 22.12
N SER A 293 -8.34 6.05 21.30
CA SER A 293 -9.68 5.55 20.97
C SER A 293 -9.64 4.26 20.15
N ILE A 294 -8.68 4.13 19.22
CA ILE A 294 -8.47 2.90 18.46
C ILE A 294 -8.00 1.76 19.38
N GLN A 295 -7.03 2.01 20.26
CA GLN A 295 -6.49 1.02 21.20
C GLN A 295 -7.57 0.52 22.17
N GLN A 296 -8.45 1.40 22.64
CA GLN A 296 -9.59 1.01 23.48
C GLN A 296 -10.57 0.05 22.78
N GLN A 297 -10.68 0.14 21.44
CA GLN A 297 -11.61 -0.68 20.66
C GLN A 297 -10.97 -1.96 20.12
N LEU A 298 -9.70 -1.91 19.72
CA LEU A 298 -9.00 -3.02 19.05
C LEU A 298 -7.98 -3.75 19.93
N GLY A 299 -7.59 -3.17 21.08
CA GLY A 299 -6.54 -3.72 21.93
C GLY A 299 -5.14 -3.35 21.41
N GLU A 300 -4.25 -4.34 21.35
CA GLU A 300 -2.89 -4.15 20.87
C GLU A 300 -2.87 -3.64 19.43
N LEU A 301 -1.99 -2.67 19.15
CA LEU A 301 -1.86 -2.04 17.84
C LEU A 301 -0.47 -2.35 17.28
N PRO A 302 -0.28 -3.47 16.55
CA PRO A 302 1.01 -3.82 15.95
C PRO A 302 1.29 -2.92 14.74
N ILE A 303 1.77 -1.70 15.02
CA ILE A 303 1.97 -0.62 14.05
C ILE A 303 3.45 -0.25 13.95
N ILE A 304 3.93 -0.06 12.72
CA ILE A 304 5.19 0.64 12.44
C ILE A 304 4.84 2.06 11.97
N ALA A 305 5.40 3.07 12.60
CA ALA A 305 5.20 4.46 12.21
C ALA A 305 6.20 4.83 11.10
N GLU A 306 5.70 5.17 9.91
CA GLU A 306 6.52 5.86 8.90
C GLU A 306 6.70 7.32 9.35
N ASP A 307 7.84 7.59 9.97
CA ASP A 307 8.21 8.88 10.55
C ASP A 307 9.43 9.51 9.86
N LEU A 308 9.42 9.53 8.52
CA LEU A 308 10.46 10.17 7.70
C LEU A 308 10.11 11.63 7.38
N GLY A 309 11.13 12.38 6.96
CA GLY A 309 11.02 13.82 6.67
C GLY A 309 11.20 14.70 7.91
N VAL A 310 10.63 15.91 7.88
CA VAL A 310 10.74 16.86 9.00
C VAL A 310 9.73 16.50 10.09
N ILE A 311 10.21 15.86 11.16
CA ILE A 311 9.40 15.34 12.26
C ILE A 311 9.49 16.24 13.51
N THR A 312 8.35 16.69 14.00
CA THR A 312 8.22 17.52 15.22
C THR A 312 8.30 16.66 16.49
N GLU A 313 8.55 17.30 17.64
CA GLU A 313 8.50 16.61 18.95
C GLU A 313 7.11 15.99 19.22
N GLY A 314 6.03 16.62 18.75
CA GLY A 314 4.67 16.10 18.89
C GLY A 314 4.47 14.76 18.20
N VAL A 315 5.03 14.58 17.00
CA VAL A 315 4.98 13.31 16.26
C VAL A 315 5.80 12.24 16.99
N ARG A 316 6.99 12.58 17.50
CA ARG A 316 7.83 11.64 18.28
C ARG A 316 7.12 11.22 19.57
N ALA A 317 6.54 12.18 20.30
CA ALA A 317 5.78 11.91 21.51
C ALA A 317 4.55 11.02 21.24
N MET A 318 3.83 11.26 20.13
CA MET A 318 2.70 10.42 19.71
C MET A 318 3.17 8.99 19.44
N ARG A 319 4.22 8.79 18.63
CA ARG A 319 4.79 7.47 18.35
C ARG A 319 5.20 6.75 19.65
N ASP A 320 5.95 7.43 20.51
CA ASP A 320 6.53 6.86 21.73
C ASP A 320 5.47 6.55 22.79
N THR A 321 4.36 7.30 22.82
CA THR A 321 3.23 7.06 23.75
C THR A 321 2.60 5.68 23.56
N PHE A 322 2.59 5.16 22.32
CA PHE A 322 2.04 3.84 22.00
C PHE A 322 3.12 2.80 21.71
N ASP A 323 4.39 3.12 21.98
CA ASP A 323 5.54 2.25 21.74
C ASP A 323 5.64 1.75 20.28
N PHE A 324 5.25 2.60 19.31
CA PHE A 324 5.35 2.24 17.90
C PHE A 324 6.80 2.35 17.40
N PRO A 325 7.38 1.33 16.76
CA PRO A 325 8.68 1.48 16.09
C PRO A 325 8.63 2.55 15.00
N GLY A 326 9.60 3.45 15.02
CA GLY A 326 9.88 4.36 13.90
C GLY A 326 10.74 3.71 12.82
N MET A 327 11.05 4.44 11.75
CA MET A 327 11.83 3.95 10.61
C MET A 327 13.19 4.61 10.50
N LYS A 328 14.19 3.86 10.01
CA LYS A 328 15.53 4.35 9.72
C LYS A 328 15.97 3.91 8.33
N ILE A 329 16.22 4.86 7.43
CA ILE A 329 16.61 4.58 6.04
C ILE A 329 18.10 4.86 5.86
N LEU A 330 18.91 3.83 5.64
CA LEU A 330 20.36 3.97 5.58
C LEU A 330 20.83 4.80 4.37
N GLN A 331 20.11 4.78 3.24
CA GLN A 331 20.42 5.65 2.09
C GLN A 331 20.36 7.16 2.44
N PHE A 332 19.64 7.56 3.50
CA PHE A 332 19.59 8.95 3.96
C PHE A 332 20.74 9.33 4.91
N ALA A 333 21.51 8.36 5.39
CA ALA A 333 22.51 8.55 6.44
C ALA A 333 23.80 9.24 5.98
N PHE A 334 24.04 9.29 4.67
CA PHE A 334 25.34 9.67 4.12
C PHE A 334 25.35 10.99 3.33
N GLY A 335 24.19 11.58 3.07
CA GLY A 335 24.04 12.87 2.36
C GLY A 335 24.20 14.10 3.27
N GLY A 336 25.09 15.02 2.90
CA GLY A 336 25.32 16.30 3.61
C GLY A 336 26.06 16.18 4.95
N GLU A 337 26.40 17.33 5.57
CA GLU A 337 27.19 17.38 6.82
C GLU A 337 26.42 17.03 8.10
N LEU A 338 25.11 16.79 8.07
CA LEU A 338 24.28 16.78 9.29
C LEU A 338 23.11 15.77 9.36
N ASN A 339 22.96 14.82 8.43
CA ASN A 339 21.88 13.81 8.53
C ASN A 339 22.26 12.62 9.43
N SER A 340 22.68 12.96 10.65
CA SER A 340 23.26 12.03 11.60
C SER A 340 22.27 11.00 12.16
N GLU A 341 20.96 11.28 12.19
CA GLU A 341 19.98 10.43 12.89
C GLU A 341 19.69 9.08 12.21
N PHE A 342 20.11 8.92 10.96
CA PHE A 342 20.01 7.68 10.20
C PHE A 342 21.28 6.82 10.26
N LEU A 343 22.38 7.34 10.81
CA LEU A 343 23.57 6.54 11.08
C LEU A 343 23.34 5.64 12.29
N PRO A 344 23.66 4.33 12.22
CA PRO A 344 23.35 3.39 13.30
C PRO A 344 23.87 3.76 14.69
N TYR A 345 25.02 4.44 14.82
CA TYR A 345 25.52 4.87 16.14
C TYR A 345 24.64 5.95 16.80
N ASN A 346 23.73 6.57 16.06
CA ASN A 346 22.78 7.55 16.59
C ASN A 346 21.40 6.96 16.88
N PHE A 347 21.17 5.66 16.65
CA PHE A 347 19.92 5.02 17.03
C PHE A 347 19.81 5.03 18.56
N LYS A 348 18.86 5.81 19.09
CA LYS A 348 18.69 6.01 20.54
C LYS A 348 17.83 4.94 21.20
N THR A 349 17.14 4.13 20.40
CA THR A 349 16.26 3.05 20.85
C THR A 349 16.43 1.86 19.91
N THR A 350 16.18 0.66 20.44
CA THR A 350 16.04 -0.57 19.65
C THR A 350 14.66 -0.66 18.99
N ASN A 351 13.66 0.07 19.49
CA ASN A 351 12.30 0.08 18.95
C ASN A 351 12.22 0.90 17.65
N CYS A 352 12.83 0.38 16.60
CA CYS A 352 12.78 0.92 15.25
C CYS A 352 13.01 -0.17 14.21
N VAL A 353 12.61 0.12 12.98
CA VAL A 353 12.86 -0.72 11.81
C VAL A 353 13.88 -0.04 10.91
N VAL A 354 15.02 -0.69 10.69
CA VAL A 354 16.05 -0.20 9.77
C VAL A 354 15.88 -0.81 8.38
N TYR A 355 16.04 0.04 7.38
CA TYR A 355 15.97 -0.30 5.96
C TYR A 355 17.26 0.11 5.25
N THR A 356 17.71 -0.69 4.28
CA THR A 356 18.68 -0.22 3.30
C THR A 356 18.09 0.96 2.51
N GLY A 357 16.94 0.71 1.90
CA GLY A 357 16.04 1.66 1.24
C GLY A 357 14.61 1.10 1.23
N THR A 358 13.64 1.92 0.86
CA THR A 358 12.24 1.51 0.66
C THR A 358 11.92 1.31 -0.82
N HIS A 359 10.65 1.10 -1.16
CA HIS A 359 10.17 1.03 -2.54
C HIS A 359 10.21 2.38 -3.28
N ASP A 360 10.26 3.51 -2.56
CA ASP A 360 10.37 4.86 -3.13
C ASP A 360 11.80 5.26 -3.44
N ASN A 361 12.75 4.59 -2.81
CA ASN A 361 14.16 4.83 -3.01
C ASN A 361 14.66 4.19 -4.31
N GLU A 362 15.83 4.67 -4.76
CA GLU A 362 16.64 3.91 -5.70
C GLU A 362 17.05 2.57 -5.09
N THR A 363 17.43 1.60 -5.93
CA THR A 363 18.13 0.43 -5.39
C THR A 363 19.43 0.89 -4.75
N THR A 364 19.97 0.17 -3.78
CA THR A 364 21.21 0.60 -3.10
C THR A 364 22.39 0.74 -4.07
N VAL A 365 22.45 -0.13 -5.10
CA VAL A 365 23.44 0.01 -6.18
C VAL A 365 23.20 1.28 -6.99
N GLY A 366 21.96 1.54 -7.40
CA GLY A 366 21.60 2.74 -8.17
C GLY A 366 21.86 4.04 -7.39
N TRP A 367 21.43 4.09 -6.13
CA TRP A 367 21.72 5.18 -5.20
C TRP A 367 23.22 5.44 -5.10
N TYR A 368 24.02 4.40 -4.83
CA TYR A 368 25.46 4.57 -4.69
C TYR A 368 26.12 4.99 -5.99
N GLN A 369 25.66 4.52 -7.15
CA GLN A 369 26.19 4.97 -8.45
C GLN A 369 25.94 6.47 -8.66
N ASN A 370 24.75 6.95 -8.31
CA ASN A 370 24.32 8.34 -8.48
C ASN A 370 24.78 9.29 -7.36
N ALA A 371 25.23 8.77 -6.21
CA ALA A 371 25.78 9.55 -5.12
C ALA A 371 27.03 10.34 -5.54
N ASN A 372 27.24 11.51 -4.93
CA ASN A 372 28.42 12.32 -5.20
C ASN A 372 29.70 11.73 -4.53
N ASP A 373 30.88 12.21 -4.91
CA ASP A 373 32.15 11.66 -4.42
C ASP A 373 32.31 11.77 -2.90
N ARG A 374 31.75 12.83 -2.30
CA ARG A 374 31.78 13.06 -0.85
C ARG A 374 30.94 12.03 -0.11
N GLU A 375 29.74 11.74 -0.60
CA GLU A 375 28.85 10.70 -0.05
C GLU A 375 29.49 9.32 -0.19
N LYS A 376 30.03 8.99 -1.37
CA LYS A 376 30.75 7.73 -1.61
C LYS A 376 31.96 7.57 -0.69
N ASP A 377 32.75 8.63 -0.50
CA ASP A 377 33.87 8.63 0.46
C ASP A 377 33.39 8.41 1.90
N HIS A 378 32.33 9.11 2.33
CA HIS A 378 31.77 8.97 3.66
C HIS A 378 31.34 7.52 3.93
N VAL A 379 30.60 6.90 3.02
CA VAL A 379 30.16 5.50 3.13
C VAL A 379 31.35 4.55 3.28
N ARG A 380 32.34 4.65 2.39
CA ARG A 380 33.54 3.78 2.39
C ARG A 380 34.33 3.90 3.68
N ARG A 381 34.53 5.12 4.20
CA ARG A 381 35.25 5.33 5.47
C ARG A 381 34.45 4.87 6.68
N TYR A 382 33.14 5.14 6.71
CA TYR A 382 32.28 4.75 7.82
C TYR A 382 32.17 3.22 7.95
N LEU A 383 32.05 2.53 6.82
CA LEU A 383 31.95 1.07 6.78
C LEU A 383 33.30 0.34 6.72
N ALA A 384 34.39 1.05 6.47
CA ALA A 384 35.71 0.48 6.17
C ALA A 384 35.68 -0.54 5.02
N VAL A 385 35.01 -0.19 3.91
CA VAL A 385 34.83 -1.06 2.72
C VAL A 385 35.27 -0.37 1.43
N SER A 386 35.46 -1.15 0.37
CA SER A 386 35.75 -0.63 -0.97
C SER A 386 34.52 -0.01 -1.66
N GLY A 387 33.32 -0.43 -1.27
CA GLY A 387 32.05 -0.08 -1.91
C GLY A 387 31.76 -0.84 -3.20
N GLN A 388 32.52 -1.90 -3.50
CA GLN A 388 32.27 -2.76 -4.68
C GLN A 388 31.02 -3.62 -4.53
N ASP A 389 30.62 -3.94 -3.29
CA ASP A 389 29.46 -4.77 -2.98
C ASP A 389 28.47 -4.03 -2.10
N ILE A 390 28.20 -2.78 -2.51
CA ILE A 390 27.57 -1.77 -1.68
C ILE A 390 26.19 -2.18 -1.15
N ALA A 391 25.41 -2.93 -1.93
CA ALA A 391 24.11 -3.43 -1.48
C ALA A 391 24.26 -4.31 -0.24
N TRP A 392 25.19 -5.27 -0.28
CA TRP A 392 25.44 -6.14 0.86
C TRP A 392 26.24 -5.47 1.99
N ASP A 393 27.08 -4.49 1.70
CA ASP A 393 27.70 -3.64 2.72
C ASP A 393 26.63 -2.89 3.54
N MET A 394 25.59 -2.39 2.87
CA MET A 394 24.46 -1.73 3.51
C MET A 394 23.50 -2.70 4.21
N ILE A 395 23.26 -3.90 3.67
CA ILE A 395 22.50 -4.96 4.37
C ILE A 395 23.26 -5.35 5.65
N ARG A 396 24.59 -5.51 5.58
CA ARG A 396 25.43 -5.79 6.75
C ARG A 396 25.32 -4.68 7.80
N LEU A 397 25.32 -3.42 7.37
CA LEU A 397 25.13 -2.28 8.27
C LEU A 397 23.76 -2.31 8.96
N ALA A 398 22.69 -2.60 8.22
CA ALA A 398 21.34 -2.73 8.77
C ALA A 398 21.25 -3.86 9.79
N TRP A 399 21.74 -5.07 9.43
CA TRP A 399 21.73 -6.23 10.32
C TRP A 399 22.59 -6.02 11.58
N GLY A 400 23.74 -5.36 11.45
CA GLY A 400 24.61 -5.05 12.58
C GLY A 400 24.17 -3.88 13.47
N SER A 401 23.07 -3.20 13.13
CA SER A 401 22.54 -2.11 13.94
C SER A 401 21.78 -2.60 15.18
N VAL A 402 21.50 -1.68 16.11
CA VAL A 402 20.69 -1.96 17.32
C VAL A 402 19.18 -2.01 17.05
N ALA A 403 18.73 -1.75 15.82
CA ALA A 403 17.31 -1.80 15.48
C ALA A 403 16.75 -3.21 15.69
N ASP A 404 15.57 -3.32 16.28
CA ASP A 404 14.87 -4.59 16.53
C ASP A 404 14.64 -5.34 15.22
N THR A 405 14.14 -4.64 14.20
CA THR A 405 13.85 -5.23 12.90
C THR A 405 14.73 -4.60 11.82
N ALA A 406 15.32 -5.44 10.95
CA ALA A 406 16.06 -5.03 9.77
C ALA A 406 15.37 -5.58 8.51
N VAL A 407 15.17 -4.72 7.51
CA VAL A 407 14.49 -5.05 6.26
C VAL A 407 15.35 -4.58 5.08
N CYS A 408 15.45 -5.39 4.03
CA CYS A 408 16.06 -5.00 2.77
C CYS A 408 15.14 -5.36 1.61
N THR A 409 15.28 -4.65 0.51
CA THR A 409 14.52 -4.95 -0.71
C THR A 409 15.05 -6.21 -1.39
N MET A 410 14.20 -6.88 -2.19
CA MET A 410 14.64 -8.02 -3.00
C MET A 410 15.66 -7.60 -4.07
N GLN A 411 15.56 -6.35 -4.55
CA GLN A 411 16.52 -5.73 -5.45
C GLN A 411 17.91 -5.64 -4.82
N ASP A 412 18.00 -5.23 -3.55
CA ASP A 412 19.28 -5.15 -2.83
C ASP A 412 19.88 -6.53 -2.57
N LEU A 413 19.07 -7.54 -2.23
CA LEU A 413 19.55 -8.93 -2.08
C LEU A 413 20.20 -9.46 -3.37
N MET A 414 19.70 -8.99 -4.53
CA MET A 414 20.20 -9.36 -5.85
C MET A 414 21.24 -8.37 -6.40
N SER A 415 21.61 -7.33 -5.64
CA SER A 415 22.50 -6.24 -6.07
C SER A 415 22.13 -5.62 -7.42
N LEU A 416 20.84 -5.39 -7.67
CA LEU A 416 20.34 -4.83 -8.94
C LEU A 416 20.48 -3.30 -8.97
N ASP A 417 20.68 -2.74 -10.17
CA ASP A 417 20.70 -1.29 -10.40
C ASP A 417 19.28 -0.69 -10.52
N ASN A 418 19.20 0.58 -10.90
CA ASN A 418 17.93 1.32 -11.00
C ASN A 418 16.98 0.83 -12.10
N THR A 419 17.38 -0.10 -12.98
CA THR A 419 16.41 -0.79 -13.85
C THR A 419 15.39 -1.60 -13.04
N ALA A 420 15.72 -1.90 -11.78
CA ALA A 420 14.85 -2.60 -10.83
C ALA A 420 14.13 -1.69 -9.82
N ARG A 421 14.25 -0.35 -9.96
CA ARG A 421 13.61 0.59 -9.03
C ARG A 421 12.09 0.40 -9.03
N MET A 422 11.49 0.26 -7.84
CA MET A 422 10.07 -0.03 -7.72
C MET A 422 9.21 1.21 -8.00
N ASN A 423 9.54 2.35 -7.39
CA ASN A 423 8.84 3.61 -7.60
C ASN A 423 9.79 4.82 -7.67
N PHE A 424 9.37 5.86 -8.38
CA PHE A 424 9.98 7.18 -8.35
C PHE A 424 8.92 8.21 -7.93
N PRO A 425 8.95 8.70 -6.68
CA PRO A 425 8.00 9.68 -6.19
C PRO A 425 7.88 10.91 -7.08
N GLY A 426 6.65 11.34 -7.36
CA GLY A 426 6.36 12.50 -8.22
C GLY A 426 6.35 12.22 -9.73
N LYS A 427 6.64 10.99 -10.18
CA LYS A 427 6.46 10.59 -11.59
C LYS A 427 5.23 9.73 -11.78
N VAL A 428 4.48 10.00 -12.85
CA VAL A 428 3.26 9.27 -13.21
C VAL A 428 3.58 8.21 -14.26
N GLY A 429 3.18 6.96 -14.00
CA GLY A 429 3.31 5.84 -14.93
C GLY A 429 4.73 5.24 -15.03
N GLY A 430 4.82 3.98 -15.48
CA GLY A 430 6.08 3.28 -15.70
C GLY A 430 6.77 2.71 -14.45
N TYR A 431 6.09 2.76 -13.30
CA TYR A 431 6.57 2.23 -12.01
C TYR A 431 5.67 1.11 -11.50
N TRP A 432 6.07 0.48 -10.39
CA TRP A 432 5.41 -0.69 -9.80
C TRP A 432 5.50 -1.95 -10.67
N CYS A 433 6.30 -1.89 -11.73
CA CYS A 433 6.39 -2.94 -12.73
C CYS A 433 7.48 -3.97 -12.43
N TRP A 434 8.48 -3.68 -11.60
CA TRP A 434 9.62 -4.60 -11.43
C TRP A 434 9.20 -5.99 -10.94
N ARG A 435 9.76 -7.03 -11.56
CA ARG A 435 9.60 -8.42 -11.14
C ARG A 435 10.93 -9.16 -11.19
N TYR A 436 11.11 -10.11 -10.28
CA TYR A 436 12.22 -11.05 -10.37
C TYR A 436 11.80 -12.33 -11.10
N GLN A 437 12.79 -12.99 -11.70
CA GLN A 437 12.69 -14.34 -12.25
C GLN A 437 13.21 -15.35 -11.22
N PRO A 438 12.62 -16.56 -11.10
CA PRO A 438 13.01 -17.54 -10.09
C PRO A 438 14.52 -17.84 -10.05
N ARG A 439 15.19 -17.84 -11.21
CA ARG A 439 16.64 -18.07 -11.32
C ARG A 439 17.52 -17.01 -10.64
N GLN A 440 16.99 -15.83 -10.35
CA GLN A 440 17.73 -14.76 -9.67
C GLN A 440 17.86 -15.00 -8.17
N LEU A 441 17.01 -15.84 -7.57
CA LEU A 441 17.14 -16.26 -6.18
C LEU A 441 18.10 -17.45 -6.07
N THR A 442 19.39 -17.16 -6.15
CA THR A 442 20.45 -18.15 -6.13
C THR A 442 20.70 -18.72 -4.74
N ASP A 443 21.28 -19.92 -4.66
CA ASP A 443 21.68 -20.51 -3.37
C ASP A 443 22.78 -19.70 -2.68
N GLN A 444 23.58 -18.93 -3.44
CA GLN A 444 24.55 -18.00 -2.88
C GLN A 444 23.87 -16.87 -2.10
N ILE A 445 22.79 -16.27 -2.63
CA ILE A 445 22.03 -15.24 -1.91
C ILE A 445 21.42 -15.83 -0.64
N LYS A 446 20.83 -17.04 -0.71
CA LYS A 446 20.28 -17.72 0.46
C LYS A 446 21.34 -17.97 1.53
N PHE A 447 22.50 -18.49 1.14
CA PHE A 447 23.62 -18.76 2.05
C PHE A 447 24.10 -17.46 2.72
N ARG A 448 24.33 -16.41 1.93
CA ARG A 448 24.85 -15.14 2.43
C ARG A 448 23.87 -14.44 3.37
N LEU A 449 22.57 -14.42 3.02
CA LEU A 449 21.55 -13.87 3.89
C LEU A 449 21.45 -14.65 5.21
N ARG A 450 21.52 -15.98 5.15
CA ARG A 450 21.55 -16.83 6.35
C ARG A 450 22.77 -16.55 7.22
N GLU A 451 23.96 -16.53 6.63
CA GLU A 451 25.21 -16.27 7.34
C GLU A 451 25.17 -14.92 8.07
N MET A 452 24.72 -13.86 7.40
CA MET A 452 24.57 -12.54 8.03
C MET A 452 23.51 -12.52 9.13
N THR A 453 22.39 -13.21 8.91
CA THR A 453 21.32 -13.31 9.92
C THR A 453 21.83 -14.04 11.17
N GLU A 454 22.53 -15.16 11.02
CA GLU A 454 23.15 -15.91 12.12
C GLU A 454 24.26 -15.10 12.82
N LEU A 455 25.13 -14.42 12.06
CA LEU A 455 26.25 -13.63 12.59
C LEU A 455 25.79 -12.48 13.50
N TYR A 456 24.69 -11.81 13.15
CA TYR A 456 24.14 -10.69 13.91
C TYR A 456 22.99 -11.09 14.86
N GLY A 457 22.71 -12.39 15.00
CA GLY A 457 21.74 -12.92 15.96
C GLY A 457 20.30 -12.50 15.67
N ARG A 458 19.88 -12.52 14.40
CA ARG A 458 18.53 -12.12 13.95
C ARG A 458 17.65 -13.30 13.54
#